data_AF-A0A9E4TB11-F1
#
_entry.id   AF-A0A9E4TB11-F1
#
_cell.length_a   1.000
_cell.length_b   1.000
_cell.length_c   1.000
_cell.angle_alpha   90.00
_cell.angle_beta   90.00
_cell.angle_gamma   90.00
#
_symmetry.space_group_name_H-M   'P 1'
#
loop_
_entity.id
_entity.type
_entity.pdbx_description
1 polymer ?
#
loop_
_entity_poly.entity_id
_entity_poly.type
_entity_poly.pdbx_seq_one_letter_code
_entity_poly.pdbx_strand_id
1 'polypeptide(L)'
;AVQMMIDNPNAHSVRTITEPGYSPYKMWTINEAGTLDPLLQVPGVAEPFNLPRQELPEVWWHIGVLDVVKTDVVTETDSLSGTVVLPLKVDRATSADIDTLDDFERAGKLIQNLDCVRP
;
A
#
# COMPACT_ATOMS: atom_id res chain seq x y z
N ALA A 1 0.60 -5.29 -15.31
CA ALA A 1 1.93 -5.14 -14.70
C ALA A 1 3.06 -5.28 -15.72
N VAL A 2 3.23 -6.42 -16.40
CA VAL A 2 4.32 -6.60 -17.39
C VAL A 2 4.30 -5.54 -18.50
N GLN A 3 3.14 -5.26 -19.09
CA GLN A 3 3.02 -4.20 -20.10
C GLN A 3 3.47 -2.82 -19.56
N MET A 4 3.17 -2.50 -18.30
CA MET A 4 3.63 -1.25 -17.68
C MET A 4 5.15 -1.18 -17.61
N MET A 5 5.82 -2.31 -17.34
CA MET A 5 7.29 -2.38 -17.35
C MET A 5 7.87 -2.24 -18.76
N ILE A 6 7.19 -2.79 -19.78
CA ILE A 6 7.58 -2.62 -21.19
C ILE A 6 7.44 -1.16 -21.63
N ASP A 7 6.32 -0.53 -21.30
CA ASP A 7 6.02 0.86 -21.66
C ASP A 7 6.89 1.87 -20.90
N ASN A 8 7.44 1.46 -19.75
CA ASN A 8 8.29 2.30 -18.89
C ASN A 8 9.64 1.61 -18.66
N PRO A 9 10.55 1.62 -19.65
CA PRO A 9 11.82 0.90 -19.56
C PRO A 9 12.75 1.39 -18.44
N ASN A 10 12.53 2.59 -17.89
CA ASN A 10 13.27 3.10 -16.74
C ASN A 10 12.68 2.68 -15.38
N ALA A 11 11.51 2.04 -15.35
CA ALA A 11 10.94 1.52 -14.11
C ALA A 11 11.76 0.35 -13.59
N HIS A 12 11.90 0.29 -12.27
CA HIS A 12 12.55 -0.81 -11.56
C HIS A 12 11.55 -1.86 -11.10
N SER A 13 10.36 -1.42 -10.68
CA SER A 13 9.30 -2.31 -10.25
C SER A 13 7.89 -1.74 -10.45
N VAL A 14 6.89 -2.61 -10.35
CA VAL A 14 5.48 -2.29 -10.19
C VAL A 14 5.03 -2.83 -8.83
N ARG A 15 4.32 -2.02 -8.04
CA ARG A 15 3.74 -2.41 -6.76
C ARG A 15 2.24 -2.24 -6.76
N THR A 16 1.52 -3.20 -6.20
CA THR A 16 0.07 -3.10 -6.03
C THR A 16 -0.29 -2.19 -4.86
N ILE A 17 -1.13 -1.18 -5.10
CA ILE A 17 -1.50 -0.21 -4.07
C ILE A 17 -3.01 -0.04 -3.98
N THR A 18 -3.50 0.31 -2.80
CA THR A 18 -4.91 0.67 -2.58
C THR A 18 -5.03 1.82 -1.60
N GLU A 19 -6.23 2.40 -1.47
CA GLU A 19 -6.48 3.41 -0.46
C GLU A 19 -6.43 2.80 0.96
N PRO A 20 -5.68 3.39 1.90
CA PRO A 20 -5.59 2.85 3.25
C PRO A 20 -6.93 3.02 4.00
N GLY A 21 -7.29 2.09 4.87
CA GLY A 21 -8.52 2.18 5.65
C GLY A 21 -8.50 3.36 6.63
N TYR A 22 -7.31 3.59 7.19
CA TYR A 22 -7.02 4.69 8.11
C TYR A 22 -5.82 5.47 7.56
N SER A 23 -5.88 6.80 7.62
CA SER A 23 -4.77 7.63 7.13
C SER A 23 -3.58 7.55 8.10
N PRO A 24 -2.34 7.35 7.60
CA PRO A 24 -1.14 7.36 8.43
C PRO A 24 -0.88 8.73 9.09
N TYR A 25 -1.45 9.82 8.56
CA TYR A 25 -1.43 11.13 9.22
C TYR A 25 -2.22 11.19 10.53
N LYS A 26 -3.04 10.17 10.82
CA LYS A 26 -3.76 10.02 12.10
C LYS A 26 -3.13 8.94 13.00
N MET A 27 -1.93 8.46 12.68
CA MET A 27 -1.27 7.36 13.41
C MET A 27 -0.22 7.85 14.40
N TRP A 28 -0.17 7.09 15.50
CA TRP A 28 0.65 7.19 16.70
C TRP A 28 2.00 6.45 16.63
N THR A 29 3.13 7.02 17.06
CA THR A 29 4.20 6.23 17.68
C THR A 29 4.27 6.53 19.18
N ILE A 30 4.79 5.59 19.98
CA ILE A 30 5.04 5.80 21.40
C ILE A 30 6.54 6.02 21.57
N ASN A 31 6.94 7.15 22.15
CA ASN A 31 8.33 7.45 22.43
C ASN A 31 8.81 6.87 23.77
N GLU A 32 10.11 7.01 24.02
CA GLU A 32 10.77 6.45 25.22
C GLU A 32 10.18 6.96 26.54
N ALA A 33 9.57 8.15 26.54
CA ALA A 33 8.89 8.72 27.70
C ALA A 33 7.47 8.18 27.91
N GLY A 34 6.97 7.30 27.04
CA GLY A 34 5.61 6.76 27.10
C GLY A 34 4.55 7.73 26.58
N THR A 35 4.94 8.75 25.80
CA THR A 35 4.02 9.71 25.19
C THR A 35 3.89 9.48 23.68
N LEU A 36 2.87 10.10 23.05
CA LEU A 36 2.57 9.92 21.63
C LEU A 36 3.29 10.95 20.78
N ASP A 37 3.98 10.49 19.74
CA ASP A 37 4.50 11.33 18.66
C ASP A 37 3.75 11.02 17.36
N PRO A 38 3.28 12.04 16.61
CA PRO A 38 2.57 11.80 15.36
C PRO A 38 3.48 11.15 14.33
N LEU A 39 2.99 10.11 13.64
CA LEU A 39 3.75 9.37 12.65
C LEU A 39 4.18 10.24 11.46
N LEU A 40 3.29 11.13 11.00
CA LEU A 40 3.52 12.00 9.86
C LEU A 40 3.11 13.44 10.17
N GLN A 41 3.81 14.38 9.54
CA GLN A 41 3.54 15.82 9.60
C GLN A 41 3.10 16.36 8.24
N VAL A 42 2.35 17.45 8.24
CA VAL A 42 1.99 18.19 7.01
C VAL A 42 2.58 19.59 7.10
N PRO A 43 3.43 20.02 6.14
CA PRO A 43 4.03 21.36 6.17
C PRO A 43 2.98 22.46 6.32
N GLY A 44 3.14 23.32 7.33
CA GLY A 44 2.22 24.42 7.61
C GLY A 44 0.96 24.06 8.40
N VAL A 45 0.79 22.80 8.82
CA VAL A 45 -0.34 22.35 9.65
C VAL A 45 0.19 21.83 10.97
N ALA A 46 -0.21 22.43 12.09
CA ALA A 46 0.28 22.05 13.41
C ALA A 46 -0.26 20.69 13.89
N GLU A 47 -1.53 20.39 13.59
CA GLU A 47 -2.21 19.18 14.08
C GLU A 47 -2.90 18.41 12.93
N PRO A 48 -2.14 17.81 11.99
CA PRO A 48 -2.74 17.11 10.85
C PRO A 48 -3.63 15.93 11.28
N PHE A 49 -3.32 15.27 12.40
CA PHE A 49 -4.14 14.19 12.95
C PHE A 49 -5.59 14.60 13.30
N ASN A 50 -5.81 15.89 13.58
CA ASN A 50 -7.14 16.46 13.87
C ASN A 50 -7.90 16.88 12.61
N LEU A 51 -7.25 16.97 11.44
CA LEU A 51 -7.92 17.33 10.20
C LEU A 51 -8.85 16.22 9.70
N PRO A 52 -9.94 16.56 9.01
CA PRO A 52 -10.78 15.56 8.37
C PRO A 52 -10.03 14.91 7.20
N ARG A 53 -10.36 13.65 6.88
CA ARG A 53 -9.57 12.85 5.93
C ARG A 53 -9.45 13.48 4.54
N GLN A 54 -10.49 14.16 4.08
CA GLN A 54 -10.52 14.83 2.78
C GLN A 54 -9.57 16.04 2.66
N GLU A 55 -9.07 16.57 3.79
CA GLU A 55 -8.10 17.67 3.81
C GLU A 55 -6.65 17.18 3.97
N LEU A 56 -6.48 15.88 4.22
CA LEU A 56 -5.16 15.27 4.34
C LEU A 56 -4.57 14.96 2.96
N PRO A 57 -3.23 14.97 2.82
CA PRO A 57 -2.59 14.54 1.58
C PRO A 57 -3.00 13.11 1.19
N GLU A 58 -3.13 12.88 -0.11
CA GLU A 58 -3.43 11.56 -0.66
C GLU A 58 -2.29 10.59 -0.36
N VAL A 59 -2.64 9.39 0.07
CA VAL A 59 -1.71 8.33 0.45
C VAL A 59 -2.20 6.98 -0.06
N TRP A 60 -1.27 6.08 -0.27
CA TRP A 60 -1.52 4.77 -0.83
C TRP A 60 -0.82 3.70 0.00
N TRP A 61 -1.54 2.61 0.27
CA TRP A 61 -1.02 1.45 0.99
C TRP A 61 -0.59 0.38 -0.01
N HIS A 62 0.66 -0.07 0.09
CA HIS A 62 1.16 -1.23 -0.63
C HIS A 62 0.60 -2.51 -0.02
N ILE A 63 -0.16 -3.27 -0.81
CA ILE A 63 -0.93 -4.45 -0.35
C ILE A 63 -0.24 -5.78 -0.64
N GLY A 64 0.93 -5.78 -1.29
CA GLY A 64 1.73 -6.99 -1.52
C GLY A 64 1.08 -8.09 -2.39
N VAL A 65 -0.10 -7.86 -2.98
CA VAL A 65 -0.84 -8.88 -3.76
C VAL A 65 -0.08 -9.31 -5.02
N LEU A 66 0.51 -8.34 -5.71
CA LEU A 66 1.37 -8.57 -6.86
C LEU A 66 2.47 -7.52 -6.87
N ASP A 67 3.71 -7.99 -6.98
CA ASP A 67 4.88 -7.16 -7.19
C ASP A 67 5.67 -7.70 -8.39
N VAL A 68 6.08 -6.80 -9.28
CA VAL A 68 6.94 -7.11 -10.43
C VAL A 68 8.20 -6.30 -10.27
N VAL A 69 9.36 -6.94 -10.30
CA VAL A 69 10.67 -6.28 -10.19
C VAL A 69 11.59 -6.81 -11.29
N LYS A 70 12.45 -5.96 -11.84
CA LYS A 70 13.48 -6.42 -12.76
C LYS A 70 14.54 -7.22 -12.02
N THR A 71 15.06 -8.27 -12.67
CA THR A 71 16.04 -9.16 -12.05
C THR A 71 17.33 -8.44 -11.69
N ASP A 72 17.83 -7.56 -12.56
CA ASP A 72 19.04 -6.75 -12.34
C ASP A 72 18.94 -5.88 -11.08
N VAL A 73 17.78 -5.26 -10.82
CA VAL A 73 17.52 -4.49 -9.59
C VAL A 73 17.78 -5.34 -8.35
N VAL A 74 17.29 -6.58 -8.33
CA VAL A 74 17.52 -7.49 -7.20
C VAL A 74 18.99 -7.92 -7.13
N THR A 75 19.56 -8.38 -8.24
CA THR A 75 20.88 -9.02 -8.25
C THR A 75 22.06 -8.05 -8.16
N GLU A 76 21.88 -6.81 -8.61
CA GLU A 76 22.96 -5.80 -8.67
C GLU A 76 22.87 -4.75 -7.56
N THR A 77 21.67 -4.51 -7.01
CA THR A 77 21.47 -3.43 -6.01
C THR A 77 21.04 -3.93 -4.63
N ASP A 78 20.81 -5.24 -4.46
CA ASP A 78 20.25 -5.84 -3.24
C ASP A 78 18.91 -5.17 -2.82
N SER A 79 18.13 -4.75 -3.81
CA SER A 79 16.84 -4.08 -3.62
C SER A 79 15.70 -4.87 -4.24
N LEU A 80 14.61 -5.03 -3.48
CA LEU A 80 13.39 -5.67 -4.00
C LEU A 80 12.50 -4.70 -4.79
N SER A 81 12.77 -3.39 -4.76
CA SER A 81 11.91 -2.37 -5.39
C SER A 81 12.66 -1.45 -6.35
N GLY A 82 13.95 -1.21 -6.10
CA GLY A 82 14.66 -0.08 -6.68
C GLY A 82 14.00 1.26 -6.30
N THR A 83 14.36 2.31 -7.04
CA THR A 83 13.91 3.70 -6.79
C THR A 83 12.74 4.18 -7.67
N VAL A 84 12.59 3.65 -8.90
CA VAL A 84 11.51 4.04 -9.83
C VAL A 84 10.42 2.97 -9.78
N VAL A 85 9.41 3.21 -8.96
CA VAL A 85 8.34 2.25 -8.67
C VAL A 85 7.03 2.73 -9.28
N LEU A 86 6.41 1.89 -10.12
CA LEU A 86 5.13 2.20 -10.73
C LEU A 86 3.96 1.72 -9.84
N PRO A 87 2.92 2.53 -9.69
CA PRO A 87 1.72 2.13 -8.95
C PRO A 87 0.77 1.32 -9.82
N LEU A 88 0.37 0.13 -9.36
CA LEU A 88 -0.78 -0.61 -9.88
C LEU A 88 -1.93 -0.52 -8.88
N LYS A 89 -2.89 0.37 -9.14
CA LYS A 89 -4.05 0.57 -8.26
C LYS A 89 -4.97 -0.65 -8.28
N VAL A 90 -5.33 -1.12 -7.09
CA VAL A 90 -6.28 -2.22 -6.86
C VAL A 90 -7.42 -1.67 -6.00
N ASP A 91 -8.66 -2.01 -6.36
CA ASP A 91 -9.82 -1.61 -5.58
C ASP A 91 -9.77 -2.25 -4.18
N ARG A 92 -9.87 -1.39 -3.16
CA ARG A 92 -9.87 -1.79 -1.75
C ARG A 92 -10.95 -2.82 -1.45
N ALA A 93 -12.12 -2.70 -2.10
CA ALA A 93 -13.22 -3.64 -1.89
C ALA A 93 -12.85 -5.07 -2.30
N THR A 94 -12.01 -5.20 -3.34
CA THR A 94 -11.52 -6.48 -3.86
C THR A 94 -10.20 -6.94 -3.23
N SER A 95 -9.54 -6.06 -2.46
CA SER A 95 -8.31 -6.37 -1.74
C SER A 95 -8.65 -7.09 -0.43
N ALA A 96 -8.31 -8.38 -0.36
CA ALA A 96 -8.34 -9.16 0.86
C ALA A 96 -6.91 -9.47 1.30
N ASP A 97 -6.58 -9.06 2.52
CA ASP A 97 -5.35 -9.46 3.23
C ASP A 97 -5.81 -10.26 4.44
N ILE A 98 -5.16 -11.40 4.71
CA ILE A 98 -5.65 -12.38 5.67
C ILE A 98 -4.65 -12.53 6.80
N ASP A 99 -4.83 -11.71 7.84
CA ASP A 99 -4.06 -11.78 9.08
C ASP A 99 -4.82 -12.49 10.21
N THR A 100 -6.16 -12.41 10.17
CA THR A 100 -7.05 -12.91 11.22
C THR A 100 -8.10 -13.89 10.68
N LEU A 101 -8.81 -14.57 11.59
CA LEU A 101 -9.95 -15.42 11.23
C LEU A 101 -11.10 -14.62 10.60
N ASP A 102 -11.34 -13.40 11.08
CA ASP A 102 -12.37 -12.51 10.52
C ASP A 102 -12.03 -12.11 9.07
N ASP A 103 -10.74 -11.90 8.77
CA ASP A 103 -10.27 -11.63 7.42
C ASP A 103 -10.48 -12.82 6.49
N PHE A 104 -10.23 -14.04 7.00
CA PHE A 104 -10.48 -15.27 6.26
C PHE A 104 -11.97 -15.45 5.92
N GLU A 105 -12.86 -15.23 6.88
CA GLU A 105 -14.31 -15.28 6.64
C GLU A 105 -14.77 -14.21 5.62
N ARG A 106 -14.22 -13.00 5.72
CA ARG A 106 -14.46 -11.93 4.75
C ARG A 106 -13.99 -12.33 3.36
N ALA A 107 -12.78 -12.87 3.22
CA ALA A 107 -12.25 -13.34 1.94
C ALA A 107 -13.15 -14.43 1.32
N GLY A 108 -13.66 -15.35 2.13
CA GLY A 108 -14.63 -16.36 1.72
C GLY A 108 -15.95 -15.80 1.20
N LYS A 109 -16.43 -14.66 1.72
CA LYS A 109 -17.61 -13.96 1.19
C LYS A 109 -17.30 -13.19 -0.09
N LEU A 110 -16.11 -12.59 -0.18
CA LEU A 110 -15.68 -11.84 -1.36
C LEU A 110 -15.56 -12.74 -2.58
N ILE A 111 -14.92 -13.91 -2.45
CA ILE A 111 -14.66 -14.82 -3.58
C ILE A 111 -15.96 -15.36 -4.24
N GLN A 112 -17.09 -15.35 -3.52
CA GLN A 112 -18.39 -15.75 -4.08
C GLN A 112 -18.88 -14.80 -5.18
N ASN A 113 -18.51 -13.52 -5.08
CA ASN A 113 -18.98 -12.45 -5.96
C ASN A 113 -17.90 -11.92 -6.91
N LEU A 114 -16.65 -12.39 -6.75
CA LEU A 114 -15.55 -12.01 -7.63
C LEU A 114 -15.43 -12.96 -8.82
N ASP A 115 -15.10 -12.40 -9.96
CA ASP A 115 -14.66 -13.17 -11.13
C ASP A 115 -13.20 -13.61 -10.91
N CYS A 116 -13.05 -14.78 -10.30
CA CYS A 116 -11.76 -15.38 -10.00
C CYS A 116 -11.56 -16.67 -10.80
N VAL A 117 -10.29 -17.01 -11.08
CA VAL A 117 -9.96 -18.32 -11.66
C VAL A 117 -10.38 -19.41 -10.67
N ARG A 118 -11.22 -20.33 -11.13
CA ARG A 118 -11.70 -21.48 -10.34
C ARG A 118 -11.00 -22.75 -10.82
N PRO A 119 -10.61 -23.66 -9.90
CA PRO A 119 -10.06 -24.96 -10.26
C PRO A 119 -11.08 -25.84 -10.99
#